data_AF-A0A645J4U2-F1
#
_entry.id   AF-A0A645J4U2-F1
#
_cell.length_a   1.000
_cell.length_b   1.000
_cell.length_c   1.000
_cell.angle_alpha   90.00
_cell.angle_beta   90.00
_cell.angle_gamma   90.00
#
_symmetry.space_group_name_H-M   'P 1'
#
loop_
_entity.id
_entity.type
_entity.pdbx_description
1 polymer ?
#
loop_
_entity_poly.entity_id
_entity_poly.type
_entity_poly.pdbx_seq_one_letter_code
_entity_poly.pdbx_strand_id
1 'polypeptide(L)'
;MCTVGAYGVGGSLFDVFIMMLFGVIGFFFNKLNYGVAPIVLGFILGGMAETHFRRAFFMYRGDLSVFVTRPVTLLLLVFSLILIALPIMRNHMQRKKACSAA
;
A
#
# COMPACT_ATOMS: atom_id res chain seq x y z
N MET A 1 -2.59 -27.84 -14.83
CA MET A 1 -1.66 -27.49 -15.93
C MET A 1 -0.63 -26.44 -15.56
N CYS A 2 -0.88 -25.51 -14.62
CA CYS A 2 0.15 -24.55 -14.17
C CYS A 2 1.29 -25.14 -13.31
N THR A 3 1.05 -26.27 -12.63
CA THR A 3 2.06 -26.98 -11.82
C THR A 3 3.19 -27.60 -12.65
N VAL A 4 2.91 -28.01 -13.89
CA VAL A 4 3.90 -28.56 -14.83
C VAL A 4 4.77 -27.44 -15.43
N GLY A 5 4.22 -26.22 -15.59
CA GLY A 5 4.97 -25.04 -16.04
C GLY A 5 5.93 -24.48 -14.99
N ALA A 6 5.52 -24.39 -13.72
CA ALA A 6 6.39 -23.92 -12.62
C ALA A 6 7.56 -24.88 -12.32
N TYR A 7 7.29 -26.20 -12.38
CA TYR A 7 8.35 -27.22 -12.25
C TYR A 7 9.36 -27.18 -13.41
N GLY A 8 8.93 -26.75 -14.61
CA GLY A 8 9.77 -26.72 -15.81
C GLY A 8 10.75 -25.55 -15.89
N VAL A 9 10.53 -24.46 -15.16
CA VAL A 9 11.38 -23.24 -15.25
C VAL A 9 12.40 -23.16 -14.10
N GLY A 10 12.03 -23.61 -12.90
CA GLY A 10 12.90 -23.51 -11.72
C GLY A 10 13.43 -24.82 -11.17
N GLY A 11 12.86 -25.97 -11.55
CA GLY A 11 13.22 -27.30 -11.03
C GLY A 11 13.11 -27.46 -9.50
N SER A 12 12.63 -26.46 -8.77
CA SER A 12 12.64 -26.41 -7.31
C SER A 12 11.23 -26.41 -6.73
N LEU A 13 11.04 -27.24 -5.71
CA LEU A 13 9.80 -27.32 -4.91
C LEU A 13 9.41 -25.97 -4.26
N PHE A 14 10.37 -25.05 -4.13
CA PHE A 14 10.18 -23.76 -3.48
C PHE A 14 9.31 -22.81 -4.33
N ASP A 15 9.50 -22.79 -5.65
CA ASP A 15 8.69 -21.96 -6.56
C ASP A 15 7.21 -22.41 -6.55
N VAL A 16 7.01 -23.73 -6.49
CA VAL A 16 5.67 -24.33 -6.36
C VAL A 16 4.98 -23.94 -5.05
N PHE A 17 5.73 -23.89 -3.95
CA PHE A 17 5.21 -23.46 -2.66
C PHE A 17 4.80 -21.98 -2.66
N ILE A 18 5.61 -21.10 -3.26
CA ILE A 18 5.29 -19.68 -3.43
C ILE A 18 4.05 -19.52 -4.32
N MET A 19 3.99 -20.22 -5.45
CA MET A 19 2.83 -20.19 -6.35
C MET A 19 1.55 -20.62 -5.62
N MET A 20 1.63 -21.67 -4.81
CA MET A 20 0.50 -22.14 -4.01
C MET A 20 0.06 -21.10 -2.97
N LEU A 21 1.02 -20.47 -2.27
CA LEU A 21 0.75 -19.40 -1.31
C LEU A 21 0.05 -18.20 -1.96
N PHE A 22 0.59 -17.69 -3.06
CA PHE A 22 0.00 -16.57 -3.80
C PHE A 22 -1.35 -16.92 -4.43
N GLY A 23 -1.55 -18.17 -4.85
CA GLY A 23 -2.85 -18.67 -5.31
C GLY A 23 -3.92 -18.63 -4.22
N VAL A 24 -3.58 -19.05 -3.00
CA VAL A 24 -4.48 -18.97 -1.83
C VAL A 24 -4.79 -17.52 -1.46
N ILE A 25 -3.78 -16.64 -1.46
CA ILE A 25 -3.97 -15.20 -1.20
C ILE A 25 -4.89 -14.56 -2.24
N GLY A 26 -4.68 -14.86 -3.53
CA GLY A 26 -5.54 -14.38 -4.62
C GLY A 26 -6.98 -14.88 -4.51
N PHE A 27 -7.19 -16.12 -4.05
CA PHE A 27 -8.52 -16.67 -3.80
C PHE A 27 -9.24 -15.91 -2.67
N PHE A 28 -8.53 -15.55 -1.60
CA PHE A 28 -9.08 -14.71 -0.53
C PHE A 28 -9.48 -13.32 -1.03
N PHE A 29 -8.66 -12.70 -1.88
CA PHE A 29 -8.96 -11.38 -2.45
C PHE A 29 -10.20 -11.41 -3.35
N ASN A 30 -10.38 -12.48 -4.12
CA ASN A 30 -11.60 -12.71 -4.90
C ASN A 30 -12.83 -12.84 -3.97
N LYS A 31 -12.72 -13.63 -2.90
CA LYS A 31 -13.80 -13.82 -1.92
C LYS A 31 -14.22 -12.52 -1.21
N LEU A 32 -13.27 -11.60 -1.03
CA LEU A 32 -13.51 -10.30 -0.41
C LEU A 32 -14.09 -9.24 -1.37
N ASN A 33 -14.34 -9.59 -2.65
CA ASN A 33 -14.78 -8.66 -3.71
C ASN A 33 -13.87 -7.42 -3.85
N TYR A 34 -12.64 -7.46 -3.33
CA TYR A 34 -11.66 -6.42 -3.60
C TYR A 34 -11.12 -6.69 -5.00
N GLY A 35 -11.46 -5.82 -5.95
CA GLY A 35 -10.92 -5.91 -7.29
C GLY A 35 -9.40 -5.94 -7.27
N VAL A 36 -8.79 -6.58 -8.27
CA VAL A 36 -7.32 -6.58 -8.43
C VAL A 36 -6.74 -5.17 -8.63
N ALA A 37 -7.56 -4.21 -9.05
CA ALA A 37 -7.18 -2.83 -9.32
C ALA A 37 -6.51 -2.10 -8.13
N PRO A 38 -7.10 -2.01 -6.91
CA PRO A 38 -6.48 -1.37 -5.76
C PRO A 38 -5.15 -2.00 -5.34
N ILE A 39 -4.98 -3.32 -5.51
CA ILE A 39 -3.73 -4.01 -5.15
C ILE A 39 -2.60 -3.61 -6.10
N VAL A 40 -2.89 -3.62 -7.41
CA VAL A 40 -1.93 -3.17 -8.43
C VAL A 40 -1.59 -1.70 -8.24
N LEU A 41 -2.60 -0.86 -7.96
CA LEU A 41 -2.40 0.56 -7.72
C LEU A 41 -1.52 0.81 -6.49
N GLY A 42 -1.76 0.09 -5.39
CA GLY A 42 -0.93 0.15 -4.19
C GLY A 42 0.51 -0.30 -4.43
N PHE A 43 0.70 -1.35 -5.22
CA PHE A 43 2.04 -1.85 -5.58
C PHE A 43 2.84 -0.81 -6.39
N ILE A 44 2.23 -0.22 -7.42
CA ILE A 44 2.86 0.81 -8.24
C ILE A 44 3.16 2.07 -7.41
N LEU A 45 2.17 2.55 -6.64
CA LEU A 45 2.31 3.71 -5.76
C LEU A 45 3.38 3.47 -4.68
N GLY A 46 3.48 2.25 -4.16
CA GLY A 46 4.49 1.86 -3.19
C GLY A 46 5.91 2.02 -3.73
N GLY A 47 6.19 1.50 -4.94
CA GLY A 47 7.50 1.66 -5.56
C GLY A 47 7.86 3.12 -5.84
N MET A 48 6.89 3.93 -6.25
CA MET A 48 7.07 5.37 -6.42
C MET A 48 7.34 6.05 -5.07
N ALA A 49 6.57 5.72 -4.03
CA ALA A 49 6.74 6.27 -2.70
C ALA A 49 8.13 5.96 -2.12
N GLU A 50 8.60 4.72 -2.24
CA GLU A 50 9.94 4.32 -1.81
C GLU A 50 11.03 5.08 -2.58
N THR A 51 10.86 5.21 -3.89
CA THR A 51 11.82 5.95 -4.73
C THR A 51 11.88 7.42 -4.34
N HIS A 52 10.73 8.06 -4.13
CA HIS A 52 10.66 9.45 -3.68
C HIS A 52 11.18 9.64 -2.26
N PHE A 53 10.88 8.71 -1.35
CA PHE A 53 11.38 8.70 0.01
C PHE A 53 12.90 8.57 0.03
N ARG A 54 13.46 7.60 -0.70
CA ARG A 54 14.90 7.39 -0.81
C ARG A 54 15.60 8.59 -1.46
N ARG A 55 15.01 9.19 -2.50
CA ARG A 55 15.53 10.43 -3.12
C ARG A 55 15.54 11.60 -2.15
N ALA A 56 14.45 11.80 -1.40
CA ALA A 56 14.38 12.84 -0.38
C ALA A 56 15.43 12.60 0.71
N PHE A 57 15.56 11.37 1.21
CA PHE A 57 16.53 11.01 2.24
C PHE A 57 17.98 11.23 1.78
N PHE A 58 18.32 10.85 0.55
CA PHE A 58 19.63 11.10 -0.04
C PHE A 58 19.92 12.58 -0.27
N MET A 59 18.94 13.35 -0.75
CA MET A 59 19.06 14.80 -0.95
C MET A 59 19.38 15.55 0.35
N TYR A 60 18.85 15.10 1.48
CA TYR A 60 18.98 15.77 2.77
C TYR A 60 20.05 15.18 3.70
N ARG A 61 20.92 14.29 3.20
CA ARG A 61 22.09 13.76 3.92
C ARG A 61 21.78 13.24 5.34
N GLY A 62 20.58 12.68 5.55
CA GLY A 62 20.19 12.09 6.85
C GLY A 62 19.72 13.06 7.94
N ASP A 63 19.59 14.35 7.65
CA ASP A 63 19.12 15.33 8.64
C ASP A 63 17.58 15.44 8.63
N LEU A 64 16.91 14.78 9.60
CA LEU A 64 15.45 14.90 9.81
C LEU A 64 15.00 16.31 10.23
N SER A 65 15.95 17.20 10.55
CA SER A 65 15.72 18.60 10.90
C SER A 65 15.04 19.41 9.79
N VAL A 66 15.14 18.97 8.52
CA VAL A 66 14.56 19.63 7.35
C VAL A 66 13.02 19.71 7.39
N PHE A 67 12.35 18.77 8.05
CA PHE A 67 10.89 18.79 8.20
C PHE A 67 10.39 20.01 9.00
N VAL A 68 11.26 20.63 9.82
CA VAL A 68 10.94 21.81 10.61
C VAL A 68 11.56 23.08 10.00
N THR A 69 12.75 22.99 9.40
CA THR A 69 13.48 24.15 8.87
C THR A 69 12.89 24.72 7.57
N ARG A 70 12.12 23.92 6.80
CA ARG A 70 11.48 24.39 5.55
C ARG A 70 9.96 24.48 5.71
N PRO A 71 9.36 25.69 5.65
CA PRO A 71 7.92 25.88 5.84
C PRO A 71 7.07 25.16 4.78
N VAL A 72 7.61 24.93 3.58
CA VAL A 72 6.92 24.20 2.50
C VAL A 72 6.72 22.73 2.86
N THR A 73 7.75 22.06 3.40
CA THR A 73 7.67 20.64 3.78
C THR A 73 6.75 20.46 4.99
N LEU A 74 6.80 21.38 5.95
CA LEU A 74 5.91 21.39 7.11
C LEU A 74 4.45 21.57 6.68
N LEU A 75 4.16 22.52 5.79
CA LEU A 75 2.81 22.72 5.25
C LEU A 75 2.30 21.47 4.55
N LEU A 76 3.13 20.82 3.72
CA LEU A 76 2.73 19.62 2.96
C LEU A 76 2.52 18.40 3.89
N LEU A 77 3.32 18.27 4.94
CA LEU A 77 3.16 17.23 5.97
C LEU A 77 1.88 17.43 6.78
N VAL A 78 1.61 18.67 7.21
CA VAL A 78 0.36 19.02 7.89
C VAL A 78 -0.84 18.78 6.98
N PHE A 79 -0.75 19.17 5.70
CA PHE A 79 -1.82 18.92 4.73
C PHE A 79 -2.06 17.43 4.49
N SER A 80 -0.99 16.63 4.39
CA SER A 80 -1.10 15.17 4.26
C SER A 80 -1.77 14.54 5.48
N LEU A 81 -1.38 14.94 6.70
CA LEU A 81 -2.03 14.51 7.93
C LEU A 81 -3.51 14.91 7.97
N ILE A 82 -3.85 16.13 7.54
CA ILE A 82 -5.23 16.58 7.45
C ILE A 82 -6.02 15.76 6.42
N LEU A 83 -5.47 15.54 5.21
CA LEU A 83 -6.11 14.75 4.17
C LEU A 83 -6.30 13.28 4.56
N ILE A 84 -5.45 12.74 5.43
CA ILE A 84 -5.62 11.38 5.99
C ILE A 84 -6.62 11.42 7.16
N ALA A 85 -6.56 12.43 8.03
CA ALA A 85 -7.45 12.56 9.18
C ALA A 85 -8.90 12.85 8.78
N LEU A 86 -9.13 13.64 7.72
CA LEU A 86 -10.47 13.98 7.23
C LEU A 86 -11.32 12.76 6.83
N PRO A 87 -10.86 11.83 5.96
CA PRO A 87 -11.60 10.63 5.63
C PRO A 87 -11.67 9.66 6.81
N ILE A 88 -10.66 9.59 7.69
CA ILE A 88 -10.71 8.75 8.90
C ILE A 88 -11.78 9.25 9.88
N MET A 89 -11.79 10.55 10.21
CA MET A 89 -12.80 11.18 11.05
C MET A 89 -14.19 11.10 10.40
N ARG A 90 -14.28 11.31 9.08
CA ARG A 90 -15.54 11.21 8.34
C ARG A 90 -16.05 9.77 8.26
N ASN A 91 -15.17 8.79 8.07
CA ASN A 91 -15.53 7.36 8.08
C ASN A 91 -15.94 6.90 9.49
N HIS A 92 -15.26 7.36 10.55
CA HIS A 92 -15.70 7.14 11.93
C HIS A 92 -17.05 7.80 12.22
N MET A 93 -17.32 8.99 11.69
CA MET A 93 -18.60 9.68 11.87
C MET A 93 -19.72 9.13 10.97
N GLN A 94 -19.38 8.54 9.80
CA GLN A 94 -20.33 7.86 8.91
C GLN A 94 -20.68 6.45 9.41
N ARG A 95 -19.77 5.76 10.11
CA ARG A 95 -20.10 4.57 10.89
C ARG A 95 -21.14 4.88 11.99
N LYS A 96 -21.13 6.09 12.55
CA LYS A 96 -22.20 6.55 13.47
C LYS A 96 -23.51 6.89 12.75
N LYS A 97 -23.47 7.41 11.51
CA LYS A 97 -24.69 7.73 10.74
C LYS A 97 -25.38 6.50 10.13
N ALA A 98 -24.65 5.44 9.79
CA ALA A 98 -25.26 4.18 9.33
C ALA A 98 -25.99 3.41 10.45
N CYS A 99 -25.61 3.63 11.72
CA CYS A 99 -26.32 3.09 12.88
C CYS A 99 -27.47 4.00 13.37
N SER A 100 -27.56 5.24 12.88
CA SER A 100 -28.63 6.20 13.24
C SER A 100 -29.68 6.35 12.13
N ALA A 101 -29.74 5.38 11.22
CA ALA A 101 -30.80 5.21 10.22
C ALA A 101 -31.36 3.77 10.25
N ALA A 102 -31.26 3.11 11.41
CA ALA A 102 -31.96 1.88 11.76
C ALA A 102 -33.06 2.20 12.78
#